data_AF-A0A8T5KZY7-F1
#
_entry.id   AF-A0A8T5KZY7-F1
#
_cell.length_a   1.000
_cell.length_b   1.000
_cell.length_c   1.000
_cell.angle_alpha   90.00
_cell.angle_beta   90.00
_cell.angle_gamma   90.00
#
_symmetry.space_group_name_H-M   'P 1'
#
loop_
_entity.id
_entity.type
_entity.pdbx_description
1 polymer ?
#
loop_
_entity_poly.entity_id
_entity_poly.type
_entity_poly.pdbx_seq_one_letter_code
_entity_poly.pdbx_strand_id
1 'polypeptide(L)'
;MVKNNVGKGIIPLLVLGLFLAVFVLVNAQELVWGAFIYIVIGMVSIFLYSQWGKIGSKSDLEGIGDNFFRNMFIGFGLGIGMVILGSIFSFVAIGIPSVPQSLASTTGRFIVICILAPLFETIFFMGFFMDLLNSKFGLPKWLSIIISGLVFSSYHLLAYSSNGSISATLGSFVSAWFMGMLFCLVTEKTHSMIPALFFHIVLNIWIGFVVLSVIVLNILPLIIGII
;
A
#
# COMPACT_ATOMS: atom_id res chain seq x y z
N MET A 1 12.64 -24.71 34.98
CA MET A 1 12.59 -25.08 33.54
C MET A 1 12.45 -23.82 32.71
N VAL A 2 13.55 -23.30 32.15
CA VAL A 2 13.53 -22.15 31.24
C VAL A 2 13.16 -22.70 29.86
N LYS A 3 11.93 -22.44 29.39
CA LYS A 3 11.54 -22.79 28.02
C LYS A 3 12.34 -21.90 27.07
N ASN A 4 13.35 -22.46 26.43
CA ASN A 4 14.12 -21.82 25.36
C ASN A 4 13.17 -21.45 24.21
N ASN A 5 12.71 -20.19 24.20
CA ASN A 5 11.88 -19.60 23.13
C ASN A 5 12.71 -19.15 21.91
N VAL A 6 13.96 -19.61 21.79
CA VAL A 6 14.93 -19.15 20.78
C VAL A 6 14.43 -19.39 19.34
N GLY A 7 13.62 -20.43 19.12
CA GLY A 7 13.02 -20.70 17.81
C GLY A 7 11.92 -19.72 17.37
N LYS A 8 11.32 -18.96 18.28
CA LYS A 8 10.23 -18.01 17.94
C LYS A 8 10.73 -16.67 17.42
N GLY A 9 12.01 -16.34 17.60
CA GLY A 9 12.61 -15.07 17.16
C GLY A 9 13.22 -15.12 15.76
N ILE A 10 13.76 -16.27 15.36
CA ILE A 10 14.44 -16.45 14.06
C ILE A 10 13.44 -16.50 12.89
N ILE A 11 12.28 -17.13 13.08
CA ILE A 11 11.29 -17.27 12.00
C ILE A 11 10.73 -15.90 11.56
N PRO A 12 10.37 -14.96 12.46
CA PRO A 12 10.00 -13.60 12.06
C PRO A 12 11.10 -12.86 11.30
N LEU A 13 12.37 -13.01 11.70
CA LEU A 13 13.51 -12.41 11.01
C LEU A 13 13.73 -13.00 9.62
N LEU A 14 13.54 -14.32 9.46
CA LEU A 14 13.64 -15.00 8.17
C LEU A 14 12.48 -14.63 7.25
N VAL A 15 11.25 -14.53 7.75
CA VAL A 15 10.09 -14.15 6.93
C VAL A 15 10.10 -12.66 6.59
N LEU A 16 10.49 -11.79 7.54
CA LEU A 16 10.76 -10.39 7.24
C LEU A 16 11.90 -10.27 6.21
N GLY A 17 12.96 -11.06 6.34
CA GLY A 17 14.05 -11.13 5.38
C GLY A 17 13.61 -11.62 4.00
N LEU A 18 12.72 -12.63 3.93
CA LEU A 18 12.17 -13.15 2.68
C LEU A 18 11.22 -12.15 2.03
N PHE A 19 10.39 -11.47 2.84
CA PHE A 19 9.54 -10.37 2.39
C PHE A 19 10.41 -9.24 1.83
N LEU A 20 11.41 -8.76 2.59
CA LEU A 20 12.36 -7.76 2.12
C LEU A 20 13.09 -8.20 0.85
N ALA A 21 13.43 -9.49 0.71
CA ALA A 21 14.05 -10.03 -0.50
C ALA A 21 13.08 -10.01 -1.70
N VAL A 22 11.85 -10.52 -1.54
CA VAL A 22 10.80 -10.49 -2.58
C VAL A 22 10.44 -9.05 -2.95
N PHE A 23 10.45 -8.16 -1.97
CA PHE A 23 10.16 -6.73 -2.07
C PHE A 23 11.27 -5.96 -2.80
N VAL A 24 12.54 -6.32 -2.60
CA VAL A 24 13.67 -5.80 -3.39
C VAL A 24 13.64 -6.35 -4.83
N LEU A 25 13.11 -7.56 -5.03
CA LEU A 25 12.97 -8.20 -6.34
C LEU A 25 11.81 -7.67 -7.20
N VAL A 26 10.92 -6.82 -6.66
CA VAL A 26 9.83 -6.11 -7.40
C VAL A 26 10.36 -5.27 -8.58
N ASN A 27 11.65 -4.95 -8.60
CA ASN A 27 12.29 -4.27 -9.72
C ASN A 27 12.47 -5.13 -10.99
N ALA A 28 12.16 -6.42 -10.97
CA ALA A 28 12.16 -7.27 -12.16
C ALA A 28 10.84 -7.15 -12.94
N GLN A 29 10.80 -6.20 -13.86
CA GLN A 29 9.64 -5.86 -14.68
C GLN A 29 9.24 -6.99 -15.66
N GLU A 30 8.14 -7.67 -15.38
CA GLU A 30 7.14 -8.20 -16.34
C GLU A 30 5.80 -8.30 -15.60
N LEU A 31 4.66 -8.14 -16.28
CA LEU A 31 3.32 -8.21 -15.68
C LEU A 31 3.10 -9.50 -14.85
N VAL A 32 3.64 -10.62 -15.34
CA VAL A 32 3.57 -11.93 -14.70
C VAL A 32 4.38 -11.98 -13.40
N TRP A 33 5.58 -11.38 -13.39
CA TRP A 33 6.42 -11.31 -12.20
C TRP A 33 5.83 -10.38 -11.14
N GLY A 34 5.24 -9.26 -11.55
CA GLY A 34 4.51 -8.37 -10.64
C GLY A 34 3.34 -9.09 -9.96
N ALA A 35 2.47 -9.74 -10.74
CA ALA A 35 1.34 -10.50 -10.19
C ALA A 35 1.80 -11.64 -9.27
N PHE A 36 2.82 -12.41 -9.68
CA PHE A 36 3.42 -13.46 -8.86
C PHE A 36 3.96 -12.91 -7.53
N ILE A 37 4.69 -11.79 -7.56
CA ILE A 37 5.23 -11.17 -6.36
C ILE A 37 4.11 -10.69 -5.43
N TYR A 38 3.07 -10.04 -5.95
CA TYR A 38 1.91 -9.64 -5.13
C TYR A 38 1.18 -10.85 -4.54
N ILE A 39 1.06 -11.96 -5.28
CA ILE A 39 0.52 -13.22 -4.76
C ILE A 39 1.41 -13.76 -3.64
N VAL A 40 2.73 -13.78 -3.82
CA VAL A 40 3.68 -14.24 -2.79
C VAL A 40 3.61 -13.34 -1.56
N ILE A 41 3.62 -12.02 -1.72
CA ILE A 41 3.44 -11.06 -0.64
C ILE A 41 2.10 -11.29 0.06
N GLY A 42 1.03 -11.51 -0.69
CA GLY A 42 -0.29 -11.82 -0.16
C GLY A 42 -0.31 -13.10 0.65
N MET A 43 0.24 -14.18 0.11
CA MET A 43 0.37 -15.47 0.77
C MET A 43 1.22 -15.37 2.03
N VAL A 44 2.36 -14.68 1.95
CA VAL A 44 3.24 -14.44 3.10
C VAL A 44 2.50 -13.59 4.13
N SER A 45 1.79 -12.54 3.74
CA SER A 45 1.04 -11.68 4.66
C SER A 45 -0.11 -12.43 5.32
N ILE A 46 -0.87 -13.23 4.57
CA ILE A 46 -1.94 -14.09 5.10
C ILE A 46 -1.34 -15.17 6.01
N PHE A 47 -0.22 -15.79 5.63
CA PHE A 47 0.46 -16.76 6.46
C PHE A 47 0.93 -16.12 7.78
N LEU A 48 1.63 -14.98 7.70
CA LEU A 48 2.08 -14.17 8.83
C LEU A 48 0.90 -13.79 9.73
N TYR A 49 -0.19 -13.31 9.14
CA TYR A 49 -1.40 -12.96 9.87
C TYR A 49 -2.09 -14.18 10.49
N SER A 50 -2.13 -15.32 9.81
CA SER A 50 -2.74 -16.56 10.34
C SER A 50 -1.92 -17.17 11.47
N GLN A 51 -0.60 -17.04 11.42
CA GLN A 51 0.29 -17.56 12.46
C GLN A 51 0.38 -16.60 13.65
N TRP A 52 0.34 -15.28 13.40
CA TRP A 52 0.72 -14.27 14.39
C TRP A 52 -0.26 -13.11 14.57
N GLY A 53 -1.31 -13.00 13.76
CA GLY A 53 -2.43 -12.10 14.03
C GLY A 53 -3.15 -12.53 15.30
N LYS A 54 -3.19 -11.64 16.30
CA LYS A 54 -3.61 -11.91 17.68
C LYS A 54 -3.12 -13.26 18.23
N ILE A 55 -1.83 -13.36 18.48
CA ILE A 55 -1.11 -14.50 19.09
C ILE A 55 -1.95 -15.19 20.18
N GLY A 56 -2.72 -16.22 19.80
CA GLY A 56 -3.53 -17.08 20.68
C GLY A 56 -5.06 -17.00 20.55
N SER A 57 -5.65 -16.02 19.87
CA SER A 57 -7.10 -15.97 19.65
C SER A 57 -7.43 -16.01 18.16
N LYS A 58 -8.42 -16.84 17.77
CA LYS A 58 -9.06 -16.78 16.44
C LYS A 58 -9.66 -15.38 16.27
N SER A 59 -8.92 -14.41 15.75
CA SER A 59 -9.53 -13.18 15.28
C SER A 59 -9.52 -13.16 13.77
N ASP A 60 -10.71 -13.05 13.22
CA ASP A 60 -10.93 -12.67 11.84
C ASP A 60 -10.13 -11.39 11.52
N LEU A 61 -9.66 -11.28 10.27
CA LEU A 61 -9.04 -10.07 9.73
C LEU A 61 -9.81 -8.85 10.22
N GLU A 62 -9.13 -7.96 10.94
CA GLU A 62 -9.78 -6.92 11.76
C GLU A 62 -10.89 -6.18 10.98
N GLY A 63 -12.13 -6.42 11.40
CA GLY A 63 -13.34 -5.78 10.89
C GLY A 63 -13.69 -6.03 9.42
N ILE A 64 -13.17 -7.09 8.77
CA ILE A 64 -13.53 -7.43 7.38
C ILE A 64 -14.98 -7.93 7.24
N GLY A 65 -15.59 -8.45 8.32
CA GLY A 65 -17.00 -8.87 8.33
C GLY A 65 -17.98 -7.82 8.86
N ASP A 66 -17.51 -6.87 9.67
CA ASP A 66 -18.39 -5.96 10.40
C ASP A 66 -18.72 -4.72 9.56
N ASN A 67 -20.01 -4.51 9.31
CA ASN A 67 -20.52 -3.31 8.63
C ASN A 67 -19.79 -2.99 7.30
N PHE A 68 -19.46 -4.02 6.50
CA PHE A 68 -18.67 -3.92 5.27
C PHE A 68 -19.08 -2.72 4.40
N PHE A 69 -20.37 -2.58 4.08
CA PHE A 69 -20.86 -1.48 3.23
C PHE A 69 -20.64 -0.10 3.84
N ARG A 70 -20.90 0.08 5.13
CA ARG A 70 -20.65 1.35 5.83
C ARG A 70 -19.16 1.70 5.78
N ASN A 71 -18.31 0.73 6.08
CA ASN A 71 -16.86 0.91 6.09
C ASN A 71 -16.31 1.21 4.69
N MET A 72 -16.85 0.53 3.68
CA MET A 72 -16.58 0.81 2.27
C MET A 72 -16.96 2.26 1.91
N PHE A 73 -18.16 2.74 2.28
CA PHE A 73 -18.59 4.12 2.04
C PHE A 73 -17.73 5.16 2.77
N ILE A 74 -17.29 4.87 4.00
CA ILE A 74 -16.33 5.72 4.72
C ILE A 74 -15.02 5.82 3.92
N GLY A 75 -14.48 4.69 3.46
CA GLY A 75 -13.27 4.64 2.65
C GLY A 75 -13.41 5.45 1.36
N PHE A 76 -14.51 5.25 0.62
CA PHE A 76 -14.81 6.02 -0.59
C PHE A 76 -14.91 7.52 -0.31
N GLY A 77 -15.63 7.92 0.75
CA GLY A 77 -15.80 9.31 1.12
C GLY A 77 -14.48 9.99 1.48
N LEU A 78 -13.61 9.31 2.24
CA LEU A 78 -12.27 9.80 2.56
C LEU A 78 -11.40 9.92 1.31
N GLY A 79 -11.45 8.93 0.40
CA GLY A 79 -10.75 8.95 -0.88
C GLY A 79 -11.14 10.13 -1.75
N ILE A 80 -12.44 10.31 -1.99
CA ILE A 80 -12.97 11.43 -2.78
C ILE A 80 -12.64 12.77 -2.11
N GLY A 81 -12.83 12.86 -0.79
CA GLY A 81 -12.50 14.06 -0.02
C GLY A 81 -11.03 14.45 -0.15
N MET A 82 -10.12 13.48 -0.05
CA MET A 82 -8.68 13.72 -0.21
C MET A 82 -8.32 14.18 -1.64
N VAL A 83 -8.95 13.59 -2.67
CA VAL A 83 -8.78 14.04 -4.06
C VAL A 83 -9.23 15.49 -4.24
N ILE A 84 -10.39 15.86 -3.68
CA ILE A 84 -10.90 17.24 -3.73
C ILE A 84 -9.99 18.19 -2.95
N LEU A 85 -9.53 17.80 -1.76
CA LEU A 85 -8.62 18.62 -0.98
C LEU A 85 -7.28 18.81 -1.69
N GLY A 86 -6.72 17.76 -2.29
CA GLY A 86 -5.48 17.82 -3.06
C GLY A 86 -5.57 18.66 -4.34
N SER A 87 -6.77 18.81 -4.92
CA SER A 87 -6.98 19.68 -6.08
C SER A 87 -7.13 21.17 -5.70
N ILE A 88 -7.54 21.46 -4.45
CA ILE A 88 -7.68 22.82 -3.92
C ILE A 88 -6.36 23.29 -3.26
N PHE A 89 -5.69 22.40 -2.54
CA PHE A 89 -4.53 22.71 -1.71
C PHE A 89 -3.28 21.95 -2.18
N SER A 90 -2.31 22.69 -2.73
CA SER A 90 -1.08 22.11 -3.30
C SER A 90 -0.22 21.33 -2.28
N PHE A 91 -0.28 21.67 -0.99
CA PHE A 91 0.43 20.93 0.06
C PHE A 91 -0.24 19.58 0.43
N VAL A 92 -1.47 19.35 -0.05
CA VAL A 92 -2.22 18.08 0.07
C VAL A 92 -2.15 17.28 -1.24
N ALA A 93 -1.48 17.82 -2.26
CA ALA A 93 -1.36 17.15 -3.54
C ALA A 93 -0.66 15.79 -3.40
N ILE A 94 -1.27 14.78 -3.98
CA ILE A 94 -0.73 13.42 -4.00
C ILE A 94 0.36 13.38 -5.07
N GLY A 95 1.58 13.01 -4.68
CA GLY A 95 2.70 12.92 -5.61
C GLY A 95 2.44 11.88 -6.70
N ILE A 96 2.52 12.30 -7.97
CA ILE A 96 2.33 11.42 -9.13
C ILE A 96 3.71 10.96 -9.60
N PRO A 97 3.99 9.64 -9.63
CA PRO A 97 5.27 9.14 -10.06
C PRO A 97 5.47 9.37 -11.57
N SER A 98 6.64 9.85 -11.97
CA SER A 98 7.04 9.97 -13.37
C SER A 98 7.54 8.61 -13.88
N VAL A 99 6.69 7.86 -14.57
CA VAL A 99 7.07 6.55 -15.16
C VAL A 99 6.80 6.58 -16.67
N PRO A 100 7.81 6.33 -17.53
CA PRO A 100 7.57 6.15 -18.96
C PRO A 100 6.71 4.89 -19.17
N GLN A 101 5.53 5.01 -19.79
CA GLN A 101 4.64 3.85 -20.00
C GLN A 101 3.92 3.89 -21.35
N SER A 102 3.78 2.72 -21.98
CA SER A 102 2.94 2.50 -23.17
C SER A 102 1.53 2.07 -22.78
N LEU A 103 0.50 2.51 -23.53
CA LEU A 103 -0.93 2.27 -23.23
C LEU A 103 -1.28 0.79 -22.96
N ALA A 104 -0.69 -0.13 -23.72
CA ALA A 104 -0.91 -1.56 -23.60
C ALA A 104 -0.35 -2.14 -22.29
N SER A 105 0.82 -1.65 -21.84
CA SER A 105 1.41 -2.02 -20.55
C SER A 105 0.61 -1.44 -19.36
N THR A 106 -0.12 -0.35 -19.58
CA THR A 106 -0.83 0.39 -18.52
C THR A 106 -2.11 -0.31 -18.07
N THR A 107 -2.86 -0.96 -18.96
CA THR A 107 -4.16 -1.56 -18.60
C THR A 107 -4.02 -2.77 -17.67
N GLY A 108 -3.09 -3.70 -17.95
CA GLY A 108 -2.83 -4.84 -17.07
C GLY A 108 -2.25 -4.41 -15.71
N ARG A 109 -1.38 -3.40 -15.72
CA ARG A 109 -0.82 -2.80 -14.50
C ARG A 109 -1.88 -2.06 -13.69
N PHE A 110 -2.92 -1.53 -14.32
CA PHE A 110 -3.98 -0.79 -13.63
C PHE A 110 -4.68 -1.65 -12.59
N ILE A 111 -5.13 -2.86 -12.93
CA ILE A 111 -5.79 -3.75 -11.96
C ILE A 111 -4.86 -4.10 -10.80
N VAL A 112 -3.60 -4.42 -11.13
CA VAL A 112 -2.60 -4.77 -10.12
C VAL A 112 -2.36 -3.61 -9.17
N ILE A 113 -2.06 -2.41 -9.69
CA ILE A 113 -1.71 -1.23 -8.90
C ILE A 113 -2.92 -0.64 -8.18
N CYS A 114 -4.10 -0.65 -8.80
CA CYS A 114 -5.27 0.02 -8.24
C CYS A 114 -6.11 -0.85 -7.31
N ILE A 115 -5.98 -2.17 -7.39
CA ILE A 115 -6.83 -3.10 -6.62
C ILE A 115 -5.99 -4.07 -5.81
N LEU A 116 -5.14 -4.87 -6.46
CA LEU A 116 -4.40 -5.95 -5.79
C LEU A 116 -3.34 -5.42 -4.83
N ALA A 117 -2.57 -4.42 -5.25
CA ALA A 117 -1.55 -3.78 -4.43
C ALA A 117 -2.17 -3.17 -3.15
N PRO A 118 -3.20 -2.30 -3.22
CA PRO A 118 -3.91 -1.82 -2.05
C PRO A 118 -4.43 -2.91 -1.11
N LEU A 119 -4.95 -4.01 -1.67
CA LEU A 119 -5.44 -5.14 -0.87
C LEU A 119 -4.32 -5.74 -0.02
N PHE A 120 -3.22 -6.11 -0.64
CA PHE A 120 -2.11 -6.74 0.07
C PHE A 120 -1.36 -5.77 0.98
N GLU A 121 -1.16 -4.54 0.55
CA GLU A 121 -0.54 -3.49 1.35
C GLU A 121 -1.38 -3.18 2.59
N THR A 122 -2.70 -3.12 2.48
CA THR A 122 -3.56 -2.87 3.64
C THR A 122 -3.52 -4.03 4.64
N ILE A 123 -3.58 -5.27 4.16
CA ILE A 123 -3.44 -6.46 5.02
C ILE A 123 -2.09 -6.45 5.74
N PHE A 124 -1.01 -6.13 5.02
CA PHE A 124 0.33 -6.13 5.58
C PHE A 124 0.57 -4.97 6.55
N PHE A 125 0.40 -3.73 6.12
CA PHE A 125 0.78 -2.55 6.90
C PHE A 125 -0.22 -2.24 8.02
N MET A 126 -1.52 -2.30 7.74
CA MET A 126 -2.57 -1.90 8.68
C MET A 126 -3.03 -3.08 9.53
N GLY A 127 -3.06 -4.29 8.96
CA GLY A 127 -3.38 -5.52 9.68
C GLY A 127 -2.19 -6.04 10.46
N PHE A 128 -1.24 -6.66 9.76
CA PHE A 128 -0.14 -7.39 10.38
C PHE A 128 0.89 -6.50 11.08
N PHE A 129 1.46 -5.51 10.39
CA PHE A 129 2.61 -4.75 10.87
C PHE A 129 2.24 -3.84 12.05
N MET A 130 1.09 -3.15 11.98
CA MET A 130 0.57 -2.41 13.14
C MET A 130 0.33 -3.32 14.36
N ASP A 131 -0.29 -4.49 14.19
CA ASP A 131 -0.50 -5.43 15.30
C ASP A 131 0.83 -5.97 15.85
N LEU A 132 1.80 -6.25 14.98
CA LEU A 132 3.15 -6.63 15.38
C LEU A 132 3.81 -5.54 16.26
N LEU A 133 3.75 -4.28 15.84
CA LEU A 133 4.32 -3.16 16.59
C LEU A 133 3.62 -2.99 17.96
N ASN A 134 2.29 -3.06 17.99
CA ASN A 134 1.51 -2.88 19.22
C ASN A 134 1.62 -4.09 20.16
N SER A 135 1.22 -5.27 19.68
CA SER A 135 1.01 -6.47 20.50
C SER A 135 2.31 -7.21 20.80
N LYS A 136 3.28 -7.21 19.89
CA LYS A 136 4.54 -7.95 20.06
C LYS A 136 5.67 -7.07 20.61
N PHE A 137 5.81 -5.85 20.09
CA PHE A 137 6.84 -4.91 20.55
C PHE A 137 6.36 -3.98 21.66
N GLY A 138 5.07 -3.99 22.00
CA GLY A 138 4.53 -3.19 23.10
C GLY A 138 4.54 -1.69 22.81
N LEU A 139 4.63 -1.28 21.55
CA LEU A 139 4.65 0.13 21.19
C LEU A 139 3.27 0.76 21.40
N PRO A 140 3.20 2.03 21.84
CA PRO A 140 1.94 2.73 21.90
C PRO A 140 1.39 2.95 20.48
N LYS A 141 0.06 2.87 20.33
CA LYS A 141 -0.63 2.92 19.04
C LYS A 141 -0.24 4.09 18.13
N TRP A 142 -0.07 5.28 18.71
CA TRP A 142 0.33 6.47 17.96
C TRP A 142 1.72 6.32 17.32
N LEU A 143 2.65 5.65 17.99
CA LEU A 143 4.00 5.42 17.48
C LEU A 143 3.98 4.33 16.40
N SER A 144 3.17 3.28 16.59
CA SER A 144 2.96 2.25 15.57
C SER A 144 2.39 2.84 14.26
N ILE A 145 1.47 3.80 14.34
CA ILE A 145 0.94 4.53 13.17
C ILE A 145 2.07 5.28 12.44
N ILE A 146 2.91 6.02 13.18
CA ILE A 146 4.02 6.78 12.60
C ILE A 146 5.03 5.87 11.91
N ILE A 147 5.43 4.78 12.58
CA ILE A 147 6.40 3.81 12.06
C ILE A 147 5.81 3.08 10.86
N SER A 148 4.56 2.59 10.92
CA SER A 148 3.90 1.94 9.79
C SER A 148 3.83 2.86 8.57
N GLY A 149 3.46 4.12 8.77
CA GLY A 149 3.48 5.11 7.69
C GLY A 149 4.88 5.30 7.09
N LEU A 150 5.92 5.33 7.93
CA LEU A 150 7.30 5.54 7.47
C LEU A 150 7.83 4.34 6.68
N VAL A 151 7.48 3.12 7.10
CA VAL A 151 7.82 1.91 6.34
C VAL A 151 7.03 1.87 5.03
N PHE A 152 5.75 2.27 5.04
CA PHE A 152 4.92 2.40 3.86
C PHE A 152 5.48 3.42 2.84
N SER A 153 5.97 4.58 3.29
CA SER A 153 6.61 5.54 2.38
C SER A 153 7.96 5.08 1.88
N SER A 154 8.75 4.42 2.72
CA SER A 154 10.04 3.85 2.33
C SER A 154 9.87 2.78 1.25
N TYR A 155 8.81 1.97 1.33
CA TYR A 155 8.40 1.06 0.26
C TYR A 155 8.21 1.80 -1.07
N HIS A 156 7.41 2.87 -1.05
CA HIS A 156 7.09 3.65 -2.24
C HIS A 156 8.33 4.34 -2.82
N LEU A 157 9.22 4.85 -1.97
CA LEU A 157 10.50 5.42 -2.39
C LEU A 157 11.32 4.39 -3.18
N LEU A 158 11.44 3.17 -2.65
CA LEU A 158 12.17 2.09 -3.32
C LEU A 158 11.48 1.68 -4.63
N ALA A 159 10.16 1.52 -4.61
CA ALA A 159 9.36 1.15 -5.79
C ALA A 159 9.44 2.19 -6.92
N TYR A 160 9.57 3.48 -6.59
CA TYR A 160 9.61 4.57 -7.57
C TYR A 160 11.03 5.00 -7.96
N SER A 161 12.03 4.72 -7.13
CA SER A 161 13.44 5.07 -7.38
C SER A 161 14.05 4.38 -8.60
N SER A 162 13.45 3.29 -9.10
CA SER A 162 13.99 2.52 -10.22
C SER A 162 13.87 3.20 -11.58
N ASN A 163 13.16 4.33 -11.70
CA ASN A 163 12.83 4.93 -12.99
C ASN A 163 13.09 6.46 -13.10
N GLY A 164 13.82 7.11 -12.17
CA GLY A 164 14.03 8.56 -12.29
C GLY A 164 14.81 9.28 -11.20
N SER A 165 14.75 10.62 -11.24
CA SER A 165 15.42 11.54 -10.32
C SER A 165 14.90 11.41 -8.89
N ILE A 166 15.82 11.32 -7.92
CA ILE A 166 15.55 11.33 -6.47
C ILE A 166 14.60 12.48 -6.06
N SER A 167 14.68 13.63 -6.73
CA SER A 167 13.81 14.78 -6.44
C SER A 167 12.33 14.52 -6.73
N ALA A 168 12.01 13.77 -7.79
CA ALA A 168 10.64 13.37 -8.11
C ALA A 168 10.11 12.33 -7.10
N THR A 169 10.99 11.45 -6.63
CA THR A 169 10.67 10.41 -5.66
C THR A 169 10.43 10.96 -4.24
N LEU A 170 11.10 12.05 -3.86
CA LEU A 170 10.95 12.67 -2.53
C LEU A 170 9.54 13.25 -2.28
N GLY A 171 8.93 13.87 -3.30
CA GLY A 171 7.55 14.36 -3.18
C GLY A 171 6.57 13.22 -2.90
N SER A 172 6.72 12.10 -3.62
CA SER A 172 5.92 10.89 -3.41
C SER A 172 6.16 10.23 -2.04
N PHE A 173 7.37 10.32 -1.49
CA PHE A 173 7.70 9.77 -0.17
C PHE A 173 6.93 10.49 0.94
N VAL A 174 6.94 11.83 0.94
CA VAL A 174 6.25 12.60 1.99
C VAL A 174 4.75 12.36 1.93
N SER A 175 4.15 12.43 0.73
CA SER A 175 2.71 12.15 0.58
C SER A 175 2.38 10.70 0.98
N ALA A 176 3.18 9.72 0.57
CA ALA A 176 2.98 8.32 0.96
C ALA A 176 3.08 8.12 2.47
N TRP A 177 3.96 8.86 3.15
CA TRP A 177 4.10 8.76 4.60
C TRP A 177 2.84 9.20 5.32
N PHE A 178 2.34 10.39 4.99
CA PHE A 178 1.10 10.90 5.56
C PHE A 178 -0.09 10.01 5.21
N MET A 179 -0.16 9.49 3.97
CA MET A 179 -1.22 8.58 3.58
C MET A 179 -1.18 7.26 4.35
N GLY A 180 0.00 6.64 4.49
CA GLY A 180 0.18 5.45 5.31
C GLY A 180 -0.26 5.68 6.76
N MET A 181 0.08 6.84 7.34
CA MET A 181 -0.39 7.21 8.68
C MET A 181 -1.91 7.37 8.75
N LEU A 182 -2.53 8.03 7.76
CA LEU A 182 -3.98 8.19 7.70
C LEU A 182 -4.71 6.85 7.58
N PHE A 183 -4.21 5.93 6.76
CA PHE A 183 -4.77 4.59 6.62
C PHE A 183 -4.69 3.79 7.92
N CYS A 184 -3.56 3.87 8.62
CA CYS A 184 -3.38 3.26 9.94
C CYS A 184 -4.32 3.87 10.97
N LEU A 185 -4.44 5.21 10.99
CA LEU A 185 -5.33 5.93 11.89
C LEU A 185 -6.80 5.59 11.64
N VAL A 186 -7.23 5.53 10.38
CA VAL A 186 -8.60 5.16 10.01
C VAL A 186 -8.88 3.74 10.47
N THR A 187 -8.01 2.78 10.17
CA THR A 187 -8.16 1.38 10.61
C THR A 187 -8.32 1.28 12.12
N GLU A 188 -7.47 1.99 12.87
CA GLU A 188 -7.52 2.03 14.34
C GLU A 188 -8.82 2.67 14.88
N LYS A 189 -9.35 3.70 14.20
CA LYS A 189 -10.59 4.37 14.63
C LYS A 189 -11.85 3.60 14.26
N THR A 190 -11.83 2.87 13.16
CA THR A 190 -12.98 2.09 12.68
C THR A 190 -12.95 0.64 13.14
N HIS A 191 -11.84 0.17 13.72
CA HIS A 191 -11.59 -1.24 14.02
C HIS A 191 -11.87 -2.14 12.81
N SER A 192 -11.52 -1.64 11.62
CA SER A 192 -11.76 -2.32 10.34
C SER A 192 -10.76 -1.82 9.31
N MET A 193 -10.17 -2.74 8.56
CA MET A 193 -9.27 -2.40 7.45
C MET A 193 -10.01 -1.96 6.17
N ILE A 194 -11.32 -2.24 6.08
CA ILE A 194 -12.13 -1.98 4.88
C ILE A 194 -12.12 -0.48 4.49
N PRO A 195 -12.29 0.49 5.40
CA PRO A 195 -12.25 1.89 5.01
C PRO A 195 -10.87 2.30 4.48
N ALA A 196 -9.78 1.84 5.10
CA ALA A 196 -8.43 2.11 4.62
C ALA A 196 -8.19 1.51 3.22
N LEU A 197 -8.65 0.27 2.98
CA LEU A 197 -8.55 -0.39 1.68
C LEU A 197 -9.26 0.41 0.58
N PHE A 198 -10.53 0.76 0.78
CA PHE A 198 -11.29 1.49 -0.24
C PHE A 198 -10.79 2.93 -0.41
N PHE A 199 -10.33 3.57 0.67
CA PHE A 199 -9.63 4.85 0.58
C PHE A 199 -8.41 4.72 -0.34
N HIS A 200 -7.57 3.71 -0.10
CA HIS A 200 -6.38 3.47 -0.90
C HIS A 200 -6.69 3.15 -2.38
N ILE A 201 -7.68 2.29 -2.64
CA ILE A 201 -8.14 1.97 -4.01
C ILE A 201 -8.56 3.24 -4.76
N VAL A 202 -9.37 4.11 -4.14
CA VAL A 202 -9.83 5.36 -4.77
C VAL A 202 -8.65 6.25 -5.15
N LEU A 203 -7.68 6.39 -4.27
CA LEU A 203 -6.49 7.20 -4.56
C LEU A 203 -5.68 6.61 -5.71
N ASN A 204 -5.44 5.30 -5.73
CA ASN A 204 -4.67 4.68 -6.81
C ASN A 204 -5.42 4.75 -8.14
N ILE A 205 -6.75 4.58 -8.15
CA ILE A 205 -7.58 4.78 -9.34
C ILE A 205 -7.44 6.21 -9.84
N TRP A 206 -7.54 7.22 -8.96
CA TRP A 206 -7.39 8.62 -9.34
C TRP A 206 -6.00 8.91 -9.91
N ILE A 207 -4.92 8.47 -9.24
CA ILE A 207 -3.54 8.61 -9.74
C ILE A 207 -3.42 7.95 -11.12
N GLY A 208 -3.97 6.74 -11.28
CA GLY A 208 -3.99 6.01 -12.55
C GLY A 208 -4.69 6.80 -13.66
N PHE A 209 -5.84 7.41 -13.38
CA PHE A 209 -6.53 8.28 -14.35
C PHE A 209 -5.70 9.52 -14.72
N VAL A 210 -5.05 10.16 -13.75
CA VAL A 210 -4.20 11.31 -14.05
C VAL A 210 -3.04 10.88 -14.96
N VAL A 211 -2.37 9.77 -14.66
CA VAL A 211 -1.30 9.22 -15.51
C VAL A 211 -1.80 8.90 -16.92
N LEU A 212 -2.94 8.23 -17.06
CA LEU A 212 -3.54 7.96 -18.38
C LEU A 212 -3.85 9.26 -19.15
N SER A 213 -4.41 10.27 -18.47
CA SER A 213 -4.77 11.54 -19.11
C SER A 213 -3.54 12.25 -19.69
N VAL A 214 -2.42 12.22 -18.98
CA VAL A 214 -1.14 12.77 -19.44
C VAL A 214 -0.63 12.01 -20.67
N ILE A 215 -0.72 10.68 -20.66
CA ILE A 215 -0.31 9.86 -21.81
C ILE A 215 -1.16 10.19 -23.05
N VAL A 216 -2.49 10.22 -22.91
CA VAL A 216 -3.41 10.50 -24.02
C VAL A 216 -3.18 11.89 -24.61
N LEU A 217 -3.02 12.92 -23.76
CA LEU A 217 -2.76 14.29 -24.20
C LEU A 217 -1.44 14.44 -24.95
N ASN A 218 -0.43 13.64 -24.63
CA ASN A 218 0.86 13.66 -25.33
C ASN A 218 0.83 12.92 -26.68
N ILE A 219 -0.03 11.91 -26.83
CA ILE A 219 -0.14 11.12 -28.07
C ILE A 219 -1.08 11.79 -29.08
N LEU A 220 -2.14 12.46 -28.63
CA LEU A 220 -3.18 13.02 -29.50
C LEU A 220 -2.63 13.99 -30.59
N PRO A 221 -1.70 14.93 -30.29
CA PRO A 221 -1.13 15.81 -31.31
C PRO A 221 -0.32 15.07 -32.38
N LEU A 222 0.33 13.95 -32.02
CA LEU A 222 1.08 13.12 -32.97
C LEU A 222 0.13 12.43 -33.95
N ILE A 223 -1.03 11.96 -33.48
CA ILE A 223 -2.05 11.34 -34.33
C ILE A 223 -2.66 12.39 -35.27
N ILE A 224 -3.03 13.56 -34.74
CA ILE A 224 -3.64 14.63 -35.54
C ILE A 224 -2.65 15.20 -36.56
N GLY A 225 -1.36 15.31 -36.23
CA GLY A 225 -0.34 15.80 -37.15
C GLY A 225 0.05 14.81 -38.28
N ILE A 226 -0.43 13.56 -38.23
CA ILE A 226 -0.24 12.55 -39.28
C ILE A 226 -1.43 12.50 -40.25
N ILE A 227 -2.59 13.05 -39.86
CA ILE A 227 -3.82 13.13 -40.67
C ILE A 227 -3.81 14.43 -41.48
#